data_AF-A0A2V9L335-F1
#
_entry.id   AF-A0A2V9L335-F1
#
_cell.length_a   1.000
_cell.length_b   1.000
_cell.length_c   1.000
_cell.angle_alpha   90.00
_cell.angle_beta   90.00
_cell.angle_gamma   90.00
#
_symmetry.space_group_name_H-M   'P 1'
#
loop_
_entity.id
_entity.type
_entity.pdbx_description
1 polymer ?
#
loop_
_entity_poly.entity_id
_entity_poly.type
_entity_poly.pdbx_seq_one_letter_code
_entity_poly.pdbx_strand_id
1 'polypeptide(L)'
;MAASTGTPHSSDSLGSSGSSGNGHVPLARFRYLEKTAPGVRGIQDLETEIRERLSALGLPPESLRNRRIAVSAGSRGIASLAQIVRAVCGWLKAHGAEPFVFPSMGTHGGGTAEGQRAILEDYGVRPDYVGVEVRSDMAAVSLGSTPEGFEVFMDRTAWQADGVVVLNRVKPHTDFSGAIESGLLKMMAVGMGKVEGARQCHLWSRKYGHERVTRAMSARVLASGKILCGLAVVENELHEIAAVRAARPEGIVAQEEDTLKIARPLVPRLPFSKLDLLIVDEMGKNISGAGMDTKIIGRGVTFQSGDAHQAPEINLIYV
;
A
#
# COMPACT_ATOMS: atom_id res chain seq x y z
N MET A 1 -45.94 -84.61 2.50
CA MET A 1 -45.94 -85.33 3.79
C MET A 1 -45.39 -84.39 4.85
N ALA A 2 -46.14 -84.28 5.94
CA ALA A 2 -45.78 -83.79 7.27
C ALA A 2 -45.24 -82.35 7.43
N ALA A 3 -46.13 -81.50 7.95
CA ALA A 3 -45.83 -80.32 8.74
C ALA A 3 -45.21 -80.69 10.09
N SER A 4 -44.40 -79.80 10.68
CA SER A 4 -44.35 -79.66 12.13
C SER A 4 -44.18 -78.20 12.54
N THR A 5 -45.10 -77.80 13.39
CA THR A 5 -45.34 -76.52 14.05
C THR A 5 -44.38 -76.26 15.22
N GLY A 6 -44.01 -75.00 15.43
CA GLY A 6 -43.40 -74.53 16.68
C GLY A 6 -43.17 -73.01 16.67
N THR A 7 -44.09 -72.26 17.28
CA THR A 7 -43.97 -70.85 17.73
C THR A 7 -43.96 -70.83 19.27
N PRO A 8 -43.73 -69.69 19.96
CA PRO A 8 -42.78 -68.59 19.75
C PRO A 8 -41.97 -68.29 21.05
N HIS A 9 -40.88 -67.53 20.97
CA HIS A 9 -40.39 -66.78 22.13
C HIS A 9 -40.22 -65.31 21.76
N SER A 10 -41.07 -64.49 22.38
CA SER A 10 -41.00 -63.04 22.44
C SER A 10 -40.12 -62.61 23.62
N SER A 11 -39.15 -61.74 23.36
CA SER A 11 -38.66 -60.77 24.35
C SER A 11 -38.14 -59.54 23.62
N ASP A 12 -39.03 -58.55 23.55
CA ASP A 12 -38.80 -57.11 23.72
C ASP A 12 -37.43 -56.52 23.40
N SER A 13 -37.46 -55.70 22.34
CA SER A 13 -36.98 -54.32 22.27
C SER A 13 -35.73 -53.94 23.07
N LEU A 14 -34.67 -53.54 22.35
CA LEU A 14 -33.88 -52.36 22.68
C LEU A 14 -33.26 -51.79 21.39
N GLY A 15 -33.88 -50.71 20.91
CA GLY A 15 -33.35 -49.64 20.08
C GLY A 15 -32.26 -49.95 19.05
N SER A 16 -32.67 -50.21 17.81
CA SER A 16 -31.85 -49.87 16.65
C SER A 16 -31.97 -48.37 16.35
N SER A 17 -31.35 -47.50 17.18
CA SER A 17 -31.10 -46.11 16.78
C SER A 17 -29.79 -46.03 16.00
N GLY A 18 -29.72 -46.77 14.91
CA GLY A 18 -28.68 -46.64 13.89
C GLY A 18 -29.16 -45.70 12.80
N SER A 19 -29.48 -44.45 13.12
CA SER A 19 -29.56 -43.39 12.12
C SER A 19 -28.36 -42.48 12.30
N SER A 20 -27.21 -42.87 11.76
CA SER A 20 -26.19 -41.91 11.32
C SER A 20 -26.73 -41.13 10.12
N GLY A 21 -27.86 -40.46 10.32
CA GLY A 21 -28.36 -39.43 9.45
C GLY A 21 -27.53 -38.19 9.69
N ASN A 22 -26.30 -38.17 9.17
CA ASN A 22 -25.79 -36.91 8.65
C ASN A 22 -26.71 -36.58 7.48
N GLY A 23 -27.90 -36.06 7.81
CA GLY A 23 -28.88 -35.61 6.85
C GLY A 23 -28.11 -34.76 5.86
N HIS A 24 -28.24 -35.06 4.58
CA HIS A 24 -27.84 -34.13 3.55
C HIS A 24 -28.63 -32.85 3.81
N VAL A 25 -28.06 -31.94 4.60
CA VAL A 25 -28.54 -30.57 4.70
C VAL A 25 -28.15 -29.98 3.37
N PRO A 26 -29.10 -29.73 2.44
CA PRO A 26 -28.74 -29.06 1.22
C PRO A 26 -28.16 -27.71 1.61
N LEU A 27 -26.87 -27.52 1.35
CA LEU A 27 -26.24 -26.22 1.52
C LEU A 27 -27.02 -25.21 0.69
N ALA A 28 -27.15 -23.99 1.20
CA ALA A 28 -27.75 -22.90 0.45
C ALA A 28 -27.08 -22.83 -0.94
N ARG A 29 -27.87 -22.51 -1.97
CA ARG A 29 -27.32 -22.34 -3.33
C ARG A 29 -26.32 -21.19 -3.31
N PHE A 30 -25.03 -21.52 -3.39
CA PHE A 30 -23.99 -20.53 -3.58
C PHE A 30 -24.08 -19.94 -5.01
N ARG A 31 -23.76 -18.66 -5.10
CA ARG A 31 -23.57 -17.93 -6.35
C ARG A 31 -22.22 -17.24 -6.24
N TYR A 32 -21.40 -17.41 -7.27
CA TYR A 32 -20.17 -16.65 -7.38
C TYR A 32 -20.51 -15.24 -7.86
N LEU A 33 -20.07 -14.26 -7.09
CA LEU A 33 -20.08 -12.87 -7.47
C LEU A 33 -18.62 -12.44 -7.57
N GLU A 34 -18.20 -12.11 -8.78
CA GLU A 34 -16.83 -11.70 -9.08
C GLU A 34 -16.86 -10.36 -9.80
N LYS A 35 -15.91 -9.50 -9.46
CA LYS A 35 -15.70 -8.25 -10.18
C LYS A 35 -14.73 -8.47 -11.33
N THR A 36 -15.26 -8.42 -12.56
CA THR A 36 -14.51 -8.74 -13.78
C THR A 36 -14.05 -7.52 -14.57
N ALA A 37 -14.46 -6.31 -14.17
CA ALA A 37 -14.05 -5.06 -14.79
C ALA A 37 -13.91 -3.95 -13.75
N PRO A 38 -12.95 -3.02 -13.95
CA PRO A 38 -12.77 -1.89 -13.06
C PRO A 38 -13.77 -0.76 -13.40
N GLY A 39 -14.16 0.02 -12.40
CA GLY A 39 -15.00 1.21 -12.57
C GLY A 39 -14.28 2.33 -13.30
N VAL A 40 -12.95 2.42 -13.13
CA VAL A 40 -12.07 3.29 -13.91
C VAL A 40 -10.98 2.44 -14.53
N ARG A 41 -10.84 2.51 -15.86
CA ARG A 41 -9.82 1.74 -16.60
C ARG A 41 -8.41 2.21 -16.25
N GLY A 42 -7.48 1.27 -16.18
CA GLY A 42 -6.05 1.58 -16.11
C GLY A 42 -5.53 2.32 -17.35
N ILE A 43 -4.50 3.12 -17.13
CA ILE A 43 -3.71 3.80 -18.16
C ILE A 43 -2.99 2.74 -19.00
N GLN A 44 -3.22 2.77 -20.30
CA GLN A 44 -2.68 1.76 -21.24
C GLN A 44 -1.18 1.97 -21.49
N ASP A 45 -0.77 3.20 -21.79
CA ASP A 45 0.64 3.57 -21.96
C ASP A 45 1.17 4.33 -20.74
N LEU A 46 1.47 3.55 -19.70
CA LEU A 46 1.93 4.09 -18.42
C LEU A 46 3.29 4.80 -18.53
N GLU A 47 4.19 4.35 -19.41
CA GLU A 47 5.50 4.98 -19.54
C GLU A 47 5.40 6.37 -20.17
N THR A 48 4.59 6.51 -21.22
CA THR A 48 4.34 7.79 -21.86
C THR A 48 3.67 8.76 -20.88
N GLU A 49 2.62 8.33 -20.18
CA GLU A 49 1.94 9.16 -19.19
C GLU A 49 2.92 9.67 -18.11
N ILE A 50 3.80 8.80 -17.57
CA ILE A 50 4.80 9.21 -16.57
C ILE A 50 5.76 10.24 -17.14
N ARG A 51 6.28 10.03 -18.36
CA ARG A 51 7.19 10.97 -19.02
C ARG A 51 6.54 12.31 -19.25
N GLU A 52 5.29 12.34 -19.69
CA GLU A 52 4.52 13.57 -19.92
C GLU A 52 4.30 14.33 -18.62
N ARG A 53 3.89 13.65 -17.54
CA ARG A 53 3.68 14.27 -16.22
C ARG A 53 4.95 14.84 -15.64
N LEU A 54 6.08 14.15 -15.79
CA LEU A 54 7.39 14.64 -15.33
C LEU A 54 7.88 15.81 -16.19
N SER A 55 7.74 15.75 -17.51
CA SER A 55 8.12 16.85 -18.42
C SER A 55 7.29 18.12 -18.16
N ALA A 56 6.00 17.96 -17.85
CA ALA A 56 5.11 19.08 -17.54
C ALA A 56 5.50 19.87 -16.27
N LEU A 57 6.37 19.32 -15.42
CA LEU A 57 6.91 20.05 -14.26
C LEU A 57 7.83 21.21 -14.67
N GLY A 58 8.34 21.20 -15.91
CA GLY A 58 9.26 22.23 -16.40
C GLY A 58 10.51 22.35 -15.53
N LEU A 59 11.07 21.22 -15.10
CA LEU A 59 12.29 21.23 -14.30
C LEU A 59 13.44 21.81 -15.12
N PRO A 60 14.22 22.74 -14.56
CA PRO A 60 15.27 23.39 -15.32
C PRO A 60 16.38 22.37 -15.68
N PRO A 61 16.94 22.38 -16.91
CA PRO A 61 17.93 21.39 -17.34
C PRO A 61 19.13 21.25 -16.40
N GLU A 62 19.58 22.33 -15.77
CA GLU A 62 20.70 22.36 -14.81
C GLU A 62 20.42 21.62 -13.49
N SER A 63 19.15 21.38 -13.16
CA SER A 63 18.76 20.53 -12.03
C SER A 63 18.86 19.03 -12.34
N LEU A 64 19.06 18.65 -13.61
CA LEU A 64 19.08 17.27 -14.08
C LEU A 64 20.43 16.87 -14.69
N ARG A 65 20.98 17.71 -15.57
CA ARG A 65 22.17 17.37 -16.36
C ARG A 65 23.38 17.10 -15.45
N ASN A 66 23.98 15.93 -15.62
CA ASN A 66 25.11 15.41 -14.83
C ASN A 66 24.83 15.40 -13.31
N ARG A 67 23.55 15.34 -12.91
CA ARG A 67 23.14 15.25 -11.51
C ARG A 67 22.84 13.82 -11.13
N ARG A 68 23.31 13.41 -9.95
CA ARG A 68 22.94 12.13 -9.36
C ARG A 68 21.57 12.25 -8.72
N ILE A 69 20.57 11.58 -9.28
CA ILE A 69 19.18 11.69 -8.82
C ILE A 69 18.72 10.39 -8.18
N ALA A 70 18.33 10.43 -6.91
CA ALA A 70 17.80 9.28 -6.20
C ALA A 70 16.31 9.09 -6.51
N VAL A 71 15.87 7.87 -6.78
CA VAL A 71 14.46 7.52 -6.98
C VAL A 71 14.02 6.57 -5.86
N SER A 72 13.03 6.98 -5.07
CA SER A 72 12.55 6.14 -3.96
C SER A 72 11.70 4.97 -4.48
N ALA A 73 11.85 3.78 -3.90
CA ALA A 73 10.93 2.67 -4.11
C ALA A 73 10.43 2.10 -2.78
N GLY A 74 9.11 1.95 -2.65
CA GLY A 74 8.44 1.48 -1.44
C GLY A 74 8.36 -0.05 -1.32
N SER A 75 7.91 -0.52 -0.16
CA SER A 75 7.72 -1.95 0.16
C SER A 75 6.30 -2.46 -0.04
N ARG A 76 5.38 -1.60 -0.45
CA ARG A 76 3.97 -1.96 -0.68
C ARG A 76 3.83 -2.24 -2.17
N GLY A 77 3.30 -3.41 -2.52
CA GLY A 77 3.01 -3.76 -3.91
C GLY A 77 2.21 -2.64 -4.56
N ILE A 78 2.88 -1.91 -5.45
CA ILE A 78 2.28 -0.98 -6.40
C ILE A 78 2.23 -1.76 -7.72
N ALA A 79 1.07 -1.78 -8.34
CA ALA A 79 0.86 -2.29 -9.67
C ALA A 79 1.94 -1.74 -10.61
N SER A 80 2.65 -2.63 -11.29
CA SER A 80 3.69 -2.24 -12.24
C SER A 80 4.81 -1.37 -11.64
N LEU A 81 5.16 -1.53 -10.35
CA LEU A 81 6.21 -0.73 -9.69
C LEU A 81 7.51 -0.67 -10.51
N ALA A 82 8.00 -1.82 -10.98
CA ALA A 82 9.21 -1.88 -11.79
C ALA A 82 9.11 -1.06 -13.09
N GLN A 83 7.95 -1.09 -13.76
CA GLN A 83 7.70 -0.31 -14.97
C GLN A 83 7.68 1.19 -14.66
N ILE A 84 7.02 1.59 -13.56
CA ILE A 84 6.98 2.99 -13.11
C ILE A 84 8.40 3.50 -12.83
N VAL A 85 9.17 2.75 -12.04
CA VAL A 85 10.55 3.10 -11.71
C VAL A 85 11.40 3.18 -12.97
N ARG A 86 11.28 2.21 -13.89
CA ARG A 86 11.97 2.25 -15.19
C ARG A 86 11.61 3.50 -16.00
N ALA A 87 10.34 3.88 -16.05
CA ALA A 87 9.89 5.07 -16.78
C ALA A 87 10.49 6.36 -16.18
N VAL A 88 10.47 6.49 -14.85
CA VAL A 88 11.10 7.62 -14.15
C VAL A 88 12.60 7.68 -14.43
N CYS A 89 13.32 6.57 -14.26
CA CYS A 89 14.75 6.49 -14.53
C CYS A 89 15.09 6.74 -16.00
N GLY A 90 14.27 6.26 -16.92
CA GLY A 90 14.41 6.50 -18.36
C GLY A 90 14.22 7.97 -18.72
N TRP A 91 13.22 8.64 -18.12
CA TRP A 91 13.00 10.07 -18.27
C TRP A 91 14.19 10.88 -17.74
N LEU A 92 14.70 10.55 -16.54
CA LEU A 92 15.88 11.21 -15.96
C LEU A 92 17.12 11.07 -16.85
N LYS A 93 17.40 9.84 -17.33
CA LYS A 93 18.52 9.57 -18.25
C LYS A 93 18.40 10.36 -19.56
N ALA A 94 17.20 10.46 -20.13
CA ALA A 94 16.95 11.25 -21.34
C ALA A 94 17.25 12.76 -21.16
N HIS A 95 17.23 13.25 -19.92
CA HIS A 95 17.58 14.63 -19.57
C HIS A 95 19.03 14.78 -19.08
N GLY A 96 19.84 13.73 -19.21
CA GLY A 96 21.26 13.73 -18.86
C GLY A 96 21.56 13.56 -17.38
N ALA A 97 20.60 13.10 -16.57
CA ALA A 97 20.83 12.75 -15.17
C ALA A 97 21.43 11.35 -15.00
N GLU A 98 22.00 11.09 -13.83
CA GLU A 98 22.55 9.80 -13.38
C GLU A 98 21.67 9.20 -12.27
N PRO A 99 20.53 8.59 -12.62
CA PRO A 99 19.60 8.06 -11.63
C PRO A 99 20.10 6.78 -10.96
N PHE A 100 19.72 6.61 -9.70
CA PHE A 100 19.79 5.34 -8.99
C PHE A 100 18.54 5.17 -8.12
N VAL A 101 18.16 3.92 -7.84
CA VAL A 101 17.01 3.59 -6.99
C VAL A 101 17.50 3.31 -5.57
N PHE A 102 16.74 3.72 -4.57
CA PHE A 102 16.97 3.33 -3.17
C PHE A 102 15.67 2.88 -2.50
N PRO A 103 15.72 1.89 -1.58
CA PRO A 103 14.56 1.47 -0.84
C PRO A 103 14.15 2.51 0.20
N SER A 104 12.90 2.90 0.15
CA SER A 104 12.28 3.87 1.05
C SER A 104 11.10 3.17 1.75
N MET A 105 11.40 2.44 2.81
CA MET A 105 10.42 1.52 3.40
C MET A 105 10.50 1.35 4.91
N GLY A 106 11.23 2.23 5.59
CA GLY A 106 11.28 2.26 7.06
C GLY A 106 11.80 0.95 7.65
N THR A 107 10.95 0.26 8.42
CA THR A 107 11.28 -1.01 9.10
C THR A 107 11.00 -2.28 8.29
N HIS A 108 10.55 -2.15 7.03
CA HIS A 108 10.30 -3.32 6.18
C HIS A 108 11.61 -4.06 5.83
N GLY A 109 11.49 -5.32 5.39
CA GLY A 109 12.64 -6.16 5.08
C GLY A 109 13.48 -6.46 6.32
N GLY A 110 12.85 -6.55 7.50
CA GLY A 110 13.56 -6.70 8.77
C GLY A 110 14.38 -5.48 9.21
N GLY A 111 14.31 -4.35 8.47
CA GLY A 111 15.15 -3.19 8.74
C GLY A 111 16.63 -3.42 8.39
N THR A 112 16.91 -4.31 7.43
CA THR A 112 18.26 -4.57 6.92
C THR A 112 18.38 -4.17 5.45
N ALA A 113 19.60 -3.87 4.99
CA ALA A 113 19.84 -3.51 3.61
C ALA A 113 19.48 -4.67 2.66
N GLU A 114 19.82 -5.90 3.04
CA GLU A 114 19.57 -7.11 2.27
C GLU A 114 18.07 -7.39 2.16
N GLY A 115 17.33 -7.29 3.27
CA GLY A 115 15.90 -7.55 3.27
C GLY A 115 15.10 -6.49 2.50
N GLN A 116 15.49 -5.22 2.59
CA GLN A 116 14.87 -4.16 1.78
C GLN A 116 15.17 -4.34 0.29
N ARG A 117 16.38 -4.80 -0.05
CA ARG A 117 16.75 -5.11 -1.43
C ARG A 117 15.94 -6.29 -1.96
N ALA A 118 15.84 -7.39 -1.21
CA ALA A 118 15.05 -8.55 -1.60
C ALA A 118 13.59 -8.19 -1.93
N ILE A 119 12.97 -7.33 -1.10
CA ILE A 119 11.60 -6.84 -1.38
C ILE A 119 11.51 -6.10 -2.71
N LEU A 120 12.49 -5.25 -3.05
CA LEU A 120 12.50 -4.55 -4.34
C LEU A 120 12.68 -5.53 -5.51
N GLU A 121 13.54 -6.53 -5.35
CA GLU A 121 13.77 -7.58 -6.35
C GLU A 121 12.51 -8.42 -6.61
N ASP A 122 11.75 -8.75 -5.56
CA ASP A 122 10.45 -9.44 -5.64
C ASP A 122 9.41 -8.62 -6.41
N TYR A 123 9.43 -7.28 -6.27
CA TYR A 123 8.59 -6.39 -7.06
C TYR A 123 9.15 -6.08 -8.46
N GLY A 124 10.22 -6.77 -8.88
CA GLY A 124 10.82 -6.63 -10.19
C GLY A 124 11.71 -5.40 -10.37
N VAL A 125 11.96 -4.63 -9.30
CA VAL A 125 12.85 -3.46 -9.31
C VAL A 125 14.30 -3.93 -9.24
N ARG A 126 14.76 -4.54 -10.33
CA ARG A 126 16.10 -5.09 -10.46
C ARG A 126 16.97 -4.26 -11.42
N PRO A 127 18.28 -4.13 -11.18
CA PRO A 127 19.15 -3.27 -11.98
C PRO A 127 19.13 -3.53 -13.49
N ASP A 128 19.02 -4.80 -13.89
CA ASP A 128 18.92 -5.25 -15.28
C ASP A 128 17.63 -4.77 -15.97
N TYR A 129 16.51 -4.75 -15.23
CA TYR A 129 15.22 -4.34 -15.77
C TYR A 129 15.04 -2.81 -15.79
N VAL A 130 15.40 -2.12 -14.70
CA VAL A 130 15.26 -0.65 -14.61
C VAL A 130 16.43 0.10 -15.28
N GLY A 131 17.53 -0.63 -15.55
CA GLY A 131 18.73 -0.11 -16.22
C GLY A 131 19.52 0.91 -15.37
N VAL A 132 19.41 0.84 -14.05
CA VAL A 132 20.12 1.71 -13.09
C VAL A 132 20.49 0.93 -11.84
N GLU A 133 21.43 1.44 -11.06
CA GLU A 133 21.81 0.82 -9.79
C GLU A 133 20.66 0.86 -8.76
N VAL A 134 20.51 -0.21 -7.98
CA VAL A 134 19.65 -0.26 -6.79
C VAL A 134 20.55 -0.26 -5.56
N ARG A 135 20.58 0.86 -4.83
CA ARG A 135 21.42 1.08 -3.65
C ARG A 135 20.60 0.88 -2.38
N SER A 136 20.86 -0.21 -1.67
CA SER A 136 20.23 -0.47 -0.38
C SER A 136 21.23 -0.28 0.75
N ASP A 137 20.88 0.60 1.69
CA ASP A 137 21.64 0.90 2.90
C ASP A 137 20.62 1.27 3.99
N MET A 138 20.98 1.07 5.25
CA MET A 138 20.17 1.43 6.41
C MET A 138 20.63 2.71 7.10
N ALA A 139 21.81 3.23 6.75
CA ALA A 139 22.29 4.48 7.35
C ALA A 139 21.38 5.67 7.00
N ALA A 140 21.05 6.45 8.02
CA ALA A 140 20.26 7.66 7.93
C ALA A 140 21.00 8.87 8.52
N VAL A 141 20.67 10.06 8.01
CA VAL A 141 21.19 11.36 8.47
C VAL A 141 20.05 12.11 9.14
N SER A 142 20.32 12.69 10.32
CA SER A 142 19.37 13.56 11.00
C SER A 142 19.27 14.91 10.26
N LEU A 143 18.05 15.33 9.97
CA LEU A 143 17.71 16.65 9.42
C LEU A 143 17.37 17.65 10.54
N GLY A 144 17.59 17.26 11.80
CA GLY A 144 17.17 18.00 12.99
C GLY A 144 15.70 17.75 13.34
N SER A 145 15.16 18.59 14.23
CA SER A 145 13.82 18.40 14.78
C SER A 145 12.78 19.38 14.23
N THR A 146 11.52 18.96 14.21
CA THR A 146 10.38 19.86 14.00
C THR A 146 10.20 20.80 15.21
N PRO A 147 9.39 21.87 15.11
CA PRO A 147 9.07 22.73 16.26
C PRO A 147 8.45 21.97 17.45
N GLU A 148 7.74 20.87 17.19
CA GLU A 148 7.20 19.97 18.22
C GLU A 148 8.23 19.00 18.82
N GLY A 149 9.46 19.00 18.33
CA GLY A 149 10.56 18.17 18.82
C GLY A 149 10.69 16.81 18.13
N PHE A 150 10.02 16.57 17.00
CA PHE A 150 10.13 15.28 16.29
C PHE A 150 11.44 15.26 15.51
N GLU A 151 12.35 14.36 15.85
CA GLU A 151 13.58 14.21 15.06
C GLU A 151 13.27 13.59 13.70
N VAL A 152 13.81 14.19 12.64
CA VAL A 152 13.55 13.80 11.25
C VAL A 152 14.81 13.23 10.63
N PHE A 153 14.67 12.14 9.89
CA PHE A 153 15.78 11.43 9.27
C PHE A 153 15.60 11.28 7.77
N MET A 154 16.70 11.12 7.05
CA MET A 154 16.72 10.81 5.62
C MET A 154 17.82 9.79 5.31
N ASP A 155 17.53 8.86 4.41
CA ASP A 155 18.48 7.91 3.83
C ASP A 155 19.77 8.65 3.43
N ARG A 156 20.92 8.14 3.88
CA ARG A 156 22.21 8.79 3.65
C ARG A 156 22.57 8.89 2.17
N THR A 157 22.26 7.87 1.37
CA THR A 157 22.54 7.84 -0.06
C THR A 157 21.67 8.85 -0.80
N ALA A 158 20.39 8.95 -0.44
CA ALA A 158 19.48 9.97 -0.95
C ALA A 158 19.89 11.39 -0.52
N TRP A 159 20.36 11.55 0.71
CA TRP A 159 20.89 12.82 1.22
C TRP A 159 22.12 13.30 0.44
N GLN A 160 23.00 12.37 0.07
CA GLN A 160 24.20 12.63 -0.73
C GLN A 160 23.92 12.81 -2.23
N ALA A 161 22.69 12.57 -2.68
CA ALA A 161 22.28 12.86 -4.05
C ALA A 161 22.13 14.37 -4.29
N ASP A 162 22.16 14.77 -5.56
CA ASP A 162 21.87 16.14 -5.98
C ASP A 162 20.37 16.45 -5.92
N GLY A 163 19.52 15.43 -6.05
CA GLY A 163 18.08 15.54 -5.93
C GLY A 163 17.38 14.20 -5.74
N VAL A 164 16.12 14.23 -5.32
CA VAL A 164 15.31 13.05 -5.05
C VAL A 164 13.96 13.14 -5.75
N VAL A 165 13.60 12.11 -6.51
CA VAL A 165 12.23 11.87 -6.96
C VAL A 165 11.55 10.95 -5.95
N VAL A 166 10.55 11.48 -5.24
CA VAL A 166 9.74 10.69 -4.31
C VAL A 166 8.59 10.06 -5.07
N LEU A 167 8.48 8.75 -5.01
CA LEU A 167 7.48 7.95 -5.71
C LEU A 167 6.69 7.12 -4.69
N ASN A 168 5.35 7.19 -4.75
CA ASN A 168 4.50 6.26 -4.01
C ASN A 168 3.08 6.17 -4.59
N ARG A 169 2.34 5.13 -4.19
CA ARG A 169 0.89 5.05 -4.38
C ARG A 169 0.18 5.88 -3.32
N VAL A 170 -0.74 6.75 -3.75
CA VAL A 170 -1.67 7.45 -2.87
C VAL A 170 -2.90 6.58 -2.67
N LYS A 171 -3.21 6.26 -1.41
CA LYS A 171 -4.40 5.46 -1.06
C LYS A 171 -4.86 5.68 0.37
N PRO A 172 -6.12 5.35 0.70
CA PRO A 172 -6.56 5.23 2.08
C PRO A 172 -5.65 4.31 2.90
N HIS A 173 -5.33 4.72 4.13
CA HIS A 173 -4.49 4.00 5.08
C HIS A 173 -5.35 3.13 5.99
N THR A 174 -4.87 1.94 6.34
CA THR A 174 -5.63 0.94 7.12
C THR A 174 -5.75 1.26 8.61
N ASP A 175 -5.13 2.35 9.07
CA ASP A 175 -4.94 2.61 10.51
C ASP A 175 -5.37 4.03 10.93
N PHE A 176 -5.64 4.92 9.97
CA PHE A 176 -6.13 6.28 10.24
C PHE A 176 -6.92 6.84 9.06
N SER A 177 -7.59 7.98 9.25
CA SER A 177 -8.26 8.76 8.20
C SER A 177 -7.89 10.22 8.33
N GLY A 178 -7.66 10.91 7.22
CA GLY A 178 -7.15 12.29 7.21
C GLY A 178 -7.24 12.95 5.84
N ALA A 179 -6.79 14.19 5.69
CA ALA A 179 -6.69 14.81 4.35
C ALA A 179 -5.52 14.25 3.53
N ILE A 180 -4.55 13.62 4.21
CA ILE A 180 -3.52 12.76 3.65
C ILE A 180 -3.52 11.40 4.38
N GLU A 181 -3.10 10.34 3.70
CA GLU A 181 -3.08 8.98 4.26
C GLU A 181 -1.78 8.23 3.84
N SER A 182 -1.87 7.19 3.00
CA SER A 182 -0.66 6.65 2.34
C SER A 182 -0.33 7.51 1.13
N GLY A 183 0.95 7.84 0.94
CA GLY A 183 1.37 8.70 -0.18
C GLY A 183 2.84 9.10 -0.09
N LEU A 184 3.18 10.17 -0.81
CA LEU A 184 4.49 10.82 -0.86
C LEU A 184 4.89 11.40 0.49
N LEU A 185 4.00 12.05 1.23
CA LEU A 185 4.36 12.63 2.53
C LEU A 185 4.73 11.54 3.54
N LYS A 186 3.99 10.42 3.55
CA LYS A 186 4.34 9.26 4.37
C LYS A 186 5.65 8.61 3.92
N MET A 187 5.91 8.58 2.60
CA MET A 187 7.17 8.09 2.05
C MET A 187 8.35 8.92 2.59
N MET A 188 8.22 10.24 2.62
CA MET A 188 9.22 11.14 3.20
C MET A 188 9.37 10.98 4.71
N ALA A 189 8.26 10.96 5.46
CA ALA A 189 8.29 10.93 6.92
C ALA A 189 8.74 9.58 7.52
N VAL A 190 8.37 8.46 6.87
CA VAL A 190 8.60 7.10 7.39
C VAL A 190 9.59 6.34 6.51
N GLY A 191 9.31 6.26 5.21
CA GLY A 191 10.06 5.41 4.27
C GLY A 191 11.53 5.84 4.16
N MET A 192 11.74 7.12 3.85
CA MET A 192 13.06 7.71 3.62
C MET A 192 13.87 7.82 4.90
N GLY A 193 13.20 7.94 6.06
CA GLY A 193 13.88 8.05 7.35
C GLY A 193 14.45 6.74 7.89
N LYS A 194 14.32 5.62 7.17
CA LYS A 194 14.79 4.29 7.60
C LYS A 194 14.17 3.87 8.95
N VAL A 195 14.86 3.05 9.72
CA VAL A 195 14.36 2.54 11.00
C VAL A 195 14.18 3.68 12.00
N GLU A 196 15.08 4.66 11.99
CA GLU A 196 15.10 5.82 12.87
C GLU A 196 13.87 6.70 12.64
N GLY A 197 13.63 7.12 11.40
CA GLY A 197 12.47 7.93 11.03
C GLY A 197 11.15 7.20 11.23
N ALA A 198 11.08 5.90 10.90
CA ALA A 198 9.90 5.10 11.18
C ALA A 198 9.61 5.01 12.69
N ARG A 199 10.65 4.85 13.52
CA ARG A 199 10.52 4.84 14.98
C ARG A 199 10.01 6.19 15.50
N GLN A 200 10.58 7.31 15.04
CA GLN A 200 10.14 8.65 15.43
C GLN A 200 8.69 8.91 15.02
N CYS A 201 8.35 8.64 13.75
CA CYS A 201 7.00 8.85 13.25
C CYS A 201 5.97 8.02 14.04
N HIS A 202 6.22 6.73 14.27
CA HIS A 202 5.30 5.88 15.02
C HIS A 202 5.18 6.28 16.49
N LEU A 203 6.29 6.67 17.13
CA LEU A 203 6.29 7.15 18.52
C LEU A 203 5.38 8.36 18.67
N TRP A 204 5.59 9.39 17.86
CA TRP A 204 4.85 10.64 17.96
C TRP A 204 3.42 10.54 17.45
N SER A 205 3.16 9.68 16.45
CA SER A 205 1.80 9.49 15.91
C SER A 205 0.81 9.00 16.96
N ARG A 206 1.27 8.23 17.95
CA ARG A 206 0.42 7.79 19.09
C ARG A 206 -0.06 8.95 19.96
N LYS A 207 0.72 10.04 20.05
CA LYS A 207 0.43 11.19 20.90
C LYS A 207 -0.25 12.33 20.14
N TYR A 208 0.19 12.60 18.92
CA TYR A 208 -0.21 13.78 18.14
C TYR A 208 -1.07 13.45 16.92
N GLY A 209 -1.29 12.17 16.62
CA GLY A 209 -2.02 11.70 15.44
C GLY A 209 -1.13 11.55 14.20
N HIS A 210 -1.47 10.57 13.36
CA HIS A 210 -0.69 10.20 12.17
C HIS A 210 -0.52 11.34 11.17
N GLU A 211 -1.60 12.03 10.82
CA GLU A 211 -1.56 13.10 9.81
C GLU A 211 -0.66 14.25 10.26
N ARG A 212 -0.85 14.75 11.49
CA ARG A 212 -0.07 15.88 12.02
C ARG A 212 1.42 15.57 12.02
N VAL A 213 1.81 14.40 12.52
CA VAL A 213 3.21 13.97 12.58
C VAL A 213 3.78 13.78 11.19
N THR A 214 3.04 13.14 10.29
CA THR A 214 3.46 12.93 8.89
C THR A 214 3.72 14.26 8.20
N ARG A 215 2.82 15.25 8.36
CA ARG A 215 3.00 16.61 7.81
C ARG A 215 4.22 17.31 8.40
N ALA A 216 4.38 17.30 9.72
CA ALA A 216 5.49 17.97 10.38
C ALA A 216 6.86 17.40 9.94
N MET A 217 6.99 16.08 9.90
CA MET A 217 8.24 15.42 9.51
C MET A 217 8.52 15.57 8.01
N SER A 218 7.53 15.40 7.14
CA SER A 218 7.71 15.57 5.69
C SER A 218 7.99 17.03 5.30
N ALA A 219 7.42 18.01 6.00
CA ALA A 219 7.75 19.42 5.79
C ALA A 219 9.24 19.69 6.05
N ARG A 220 9.84 19.05 7.06
CA ARG A 220 11.28 19.14 7.33
C ARG A 220 12.12 18.49 6.23
N VAL A 221 11.68 17.37 5.67
CA VAL A 221 12.32 16.74 4.49
C VAL A 221 12.25 17.67 3.28
N LEU A 222 11.10 18.28 3.00
CA LEU A 222 10.94 19.24 1.90
C LEU A 222 11.84 20.47 2.09
N ALA A 223 11.90 21.02 3.31
CA ALA A 223 12.73 22.17 3.66
C ALA A 223 14.23 21.92 3.50
N SER A 224 14.66 20.66 3.35
CA SER A 224 16.05 20.32 3.08
C SER A 224 16.52 20.69 1.66
N GLY A 225 15.60 20.99 0.74
CA GLY A 225 15.89 21.30 -0.65
C GLY A 225 16.32 20.11 -1.50
N LYS A 226 16.29 18.87 -0.95
CA LYS A 226 16.69 17.66 -1.67
C LYS A 226 15.61 17.08 -2.57
N ILE A 227 14.34 17.36 -2.29
CA ILE A 227 13.24 16.82 -3.11
C ILE A 227 13.19 17.62 -4.41
N LEU A 228 13.34 16.93 -5.53
CA LEU A 228 13.24 17.51 -6.86
C LEU A 228 11.79 17.55 -7.33
N CYS A 229 11.08 16.43 -7.16
CA CYS A 229 9.65 16.33 -7.43
C CYS A 229 9.05 15.08 -6.75
N GLY A 230 7.73 15.05 -6.69
CA GLY A 230 6.94 13.88 -6.31
C GLY A 230 6.22 13.28 -7.50
N LEU A 231 6.11 11.95 -7.56
CA LEU A 231 5.27 11.20 -8.49
C LEU A 231 4.31 10.30 -7.70
N ALA A 232 3.04 10.69 -7.65
CA ALA A 232 1.97 9.91 -7.06
C ALA A 232 1.28 9.06 -8.12
N VAL A 233 1.00 7.80 -7.80
CA VAL A 233 0.13 6.94 -8.59
C VAL A 233 -1.11 6.53 -7.81
N VAL A 234 -2.21 6.26 -8.51
CA VAL A 234 -3.45 5.74 -7.94
C VAL A 234 -3.81 4.45 -8.66
N GLU A 235 -4.21 3.45 -7.90
CA GLU A 235 -4.71 2.20 -8.43
C GLU A 235 -6.23 2.15 -8.41
N ASN A 236 -6.81 1.43 -9.37
CA ASN A 236 -8.17 0.96 -9.29
C ASN A 236 -8.28 -0.32 -8.46
N GLU A 237 -9.50 -0.80 -8.29
CA GLU A 237 -9.85 -1.99 -7.51
C GLU A 237 -9.30 -3.31 -8.07
N LEU A 238 -8.79 -3.33 -9.31
CA LEU A 238 -8.19 -4.50 -9.94
C LEU A 238 -6.65 -4.39 -10.03
N HIS A 239 -6.05 -3.49 -9.24
CA HIS A 239 -4.60 -3.24 -9.25
C HIS A 239 -4.07 -2.81 -10.63
N GLU A 240 -4.81 -1.96 -11.34
CA GLU A 240 -4.29 -1.23 -12.50
C GLU A 240 -4.03 0.22 -12.13
N ILE A 241 -2.99 0.84 -12.70
CA ILE A 241 -2.70 2.26 -12.48
C ILE A 241 -3.74 3.11 -13.22
N ALA A 242 -4.62 3.76 -12.47
CA ALA A 242 -5.73 4.57 -12.98
C ALA A 242 -5.40 6.07 -13.07
N ALA A 243 -4.41 6.55 -12.32
CA ALA A 243 -3.93 7.93 -12.42
C ALA A 243 -2.45 8.06 -12.07
N VAL A 244 -1.79 9.02 -12.73
CA VAL A 244 -0.42 9.45 -12.44
C VAL A 244 -0.43 10.96 -12.25
N ARG A 245 0.14 11.45 -11.14
CA ARG A 245 0.23 12.88 -10.84
C ARG A 245 1.63 13.23 -10.37
N ALA A 246 2.16 14.32 -10.88
CA ALA A 246 3.48 14.80 -10.52
C ALA A 246 3.38 16.23 -9.96
N ALA A 247 4.25 16.58 -9.02
CA ALA A 247 4.33 17.92 -8.46
C ALA A 247 5.76 18.31 -8.11
N ARG A 248 6.07 19.61 -8.28
CA ARG A 248 7.25 20.25 -7.70
C ARG A 248 7.11 20.35 -6.17
N PRO A 249 8.19 20.52 -5.40
CA PRO A 249 8.17 20.44 -3.93
C PRO A 249 7.10 21.31 -3.27
N GLU A 250 6.93 22.54 -3.75
CA GLU A 250 5.94 23.52 -3.31
C GLU A 250 4.48 23.06 -3.49
N GLY A 251 4.21 22.15 -4.43
CA GLY A 251 2.88 21.64 -4.75
C GLY A 251 2.58 20.24 -4.25
N ILE A 252 3.56 19.50 -3.71
CA ILE A 252 3.40 18.08 -3.33
C ILE A 252 2.25 17.88 -2.32
N VAL A 253 2.15 18.76 -1.31
CA VAL A 253 1.14 18.62 -0.25
C VAL A 253 -0.27 18.74 -0.83
N ALA A 254 -0.54 19.81 -1.57
CA ALA A 254 -1.84 20.03 -2.20
C ALA A 254 -2.17 18.93 -3.22
N GLN A 255 -1.18 18.52 -4.02
CA GLN A 255 -1.35 17.45 -4.99
C GLN A 255 -1.74 16.14 -4.30
N GLU A 256 -1.08 15.75 -3.20
CA GLU A 256 -1.40 14.51 -2.48
C GLU A 256 -2.82 14.54 -1.91
N GLU A 257 -3.22 15.64 -1.28
CA GLU A 257 -4.60 15.83 -0.77
C GLU A 257 -5.64 15.65 -1.87
N ASP A 258 -5.43 16.27 -3.03
CA ASP A 258 -6.34 16.13 -4.16
C ASP A 258 -6.32 14.72 -4.77
N THR A 259 -5.19 14.04 -4.69
CA THR A 259 -5.03 12.69 -5.24
C THR A 259 -5.70 11.65 -4.35
N LEU A 260 -5.68 11.86 -3.03
CA LEU A 260 -6.41 10.99 -2.12
C LEU A 260 -7.92 11.05 -2.36
N LYS A 261 -8.47 12.21 -2.73
CA LYS A 261 -9.88 12.34 -3.13
C LYS A 261 -10.22 11.49 -4.36
N ILE A 262 -9.28 11.36 -5.31
CA ILE A 262 -9.40 10.49 -6.49
C ILE A 262 -9.27 9.02 -6.10
N ALA A 263 -8.34 8.69 -5.21
CA ALA A 263 -8.06 7.32 -4.79
C ALA A 263 -9.19 6.69 -3.96
N ARG A 264 -9.87 7.47 -3.12
CA ARG A 264 -10.95 7.00 -2.22
C ARG A 264 -12.06 6.20 -2.90
N PRO A 265 -12.71 6.69 -3.97
CA PRO A 265 -13.78 5.94 -4.63
C PRO A 265 -13.29 4.70 -5.41
N LEU A 266 -11.97 4.56 -5.62
CA LEU A 266 -11.37 3.45 -6.39
C LEU A 266 -10.94 2.27 -5.52
N VAL A 267 -11.07 2.39 -4.19
CA VAL A 267 -10.84 1.25 -3.28
C VAL A 267 -11.97 0.23 -3.47
N PRO A 268 -11.66 -1.08 -3.54
CA PRO A 268 -12.67 -2.12 -3.65
C PRO A 268 -13.65 -2.08 -2.48
N ARG A 269 -14.87 -2.57 -2.70
CA ARG A 269 -15.92 -2.63 -1.68
C ARG A 269 -16.56 -4.00 -1.68
N LEU A 270 -16.99 -4.43 -0.50
CA LEU A 270 -17.89 -5.58 -0.40
C LEU A 270 -19.25 -5.19 -1.01
N PRO A 271 -19.85 -6.04 -1.86
CA PRO A 271 -21.05 -5.69 -2.63
C PRO A 271 -22.34 -5.66 -1.80
N PHE A 272 -22.24 -5.91 -0.49
CA PHE A 272 -23.36 -5.95 0.44
C PHE A 272 -23.08 -5.05 1.64
N SER A 273 -24.09 -4.29 2.05
CA SER A 273 -24.02 -3.43 3.26
C SER A 273 -24.23 -4.21 4.56
N LYS A 274 -24.74 -5.45 4.49
CA LYS A 274 -24.92 -6.35 5.63
C LYS A 274 -24.49 -7.77 5.26
N LEU A 275 -23.72 -8.40 6.12
CA LEU A 275 -23.14 -9.73 5.95
C LEU A 275 -23.22 -10.51 7.26
N ASP A 276 -23.73 -11.74 7.21
CA ASP A 276 -23.69 -12.62 8.39
C ASP A 276 -22.29 -13.18 8.64
N LEU A 277 -21.55 -13.51 7.57
CA LEU A 277 -20.23 -14.12 7.62
C LEU A 277 -19.33 -13.56 6.51
N LEU A 278 -18.14 -13.11 6.91
CA LEU A 278 -17.02 -12.84 6.01
C LEU A 278 -15.88 -13.83 6.31
N ILE A 279 -15.41 -14.55 5.30
CA ILE A 279 -14.21 -15.40 5.39
C ILE A 279 -13.10 -14.69 4.62
N VAL A 280 -11.98 -14.42 5.30
CA VAL A 280 -10.79 -13.79 4.73
C VAL A 280 -9.75 -14.87 4.49
N ASP A 281 -9.45 -15.15 3.23
CA ASP A 281 -8.54 -16.25 2.85
C ASP A 281 -7.08 -15.99 3.25
N GLU A 282 -6.62 -14.74 3.08
CA GLU A 282 -5.25 -14.35 3.37
C GLU A 282 -5.18 -13.08 4.22
N MET A 283 -4.30 -13.08 5.23
CA MET A 283 -3.99 -11.91 6.04
C MET A 283 -2.49 -11.75 6.23
N GLY A 284 -2.02 -10.51 6.35
CA GLY A 284 -0.61 -10.25 6.56
C GLY A 284 -0.23 -8.78 6.42
N LYS A 285 0.84 -8.37 7.12
CA LYS A 285 1.35 -6.99 7.04
C LYS A 285 1.84 -6.62 5.65
N ASN A 286 2.20 -7.58 4.80
CA ASN A 286 2.56 -7.38 3.40
C ASN A 286 1.33 -7.08 2.53
N ILE A 287 0.18 -7.68 2.83
CA ILE A 287 -1.10 -7.46 2.14
C ILE A 287 -1.72 -6.13 2.55
N SER A 288 -1.97 -5.96 3.86
CA SER A 288 -2.57 -4.75 4.45
C SER A 288 -1.76 -4.29 5.66
N GLY A 289 -1.65 -2.98 5.90
CA GLY A 289 -0.86 -2.43 7.01
C GLY A 289 -1.26 -3.00 8.38
N ALA A 290 -2.56 -3.11 8.62
CA ALA A 290 -3.17 -3.68 9.82
C ALA A 290 -3.24 -5.22 9.83
N GLY A 291 -2.83 -5.89 8.75
CA GLY A 291 -2.99 -7.34 8.55
C GLY A 291 -4.22 -7.70 7.72
N MET A 292 -5.33 -6.98 7.88
CA MET A 292 -6.53 -7.07 7.03
C MET A 292 -6.93 -5.67 6.53
N ASP A 293 -7.72 -5.57 5.46
CA ASP A 293 -8.15 -4.26 4.96
C ASP A 293 -9.32 -3.70 5.78
N THR A 294 -8.99 -2.86 6.77
CA THR A 294 -9.95 -2.24 7.69
C THR A 294 -10.88 -1.24 7.00
N LYS A 295 -10.51 -0.70 5.83
CA LYS A 295 -11.34 0.25 5.07
C LYS A 295 -12.42 -0.48 4.28
N ILE A 296 -12.13 -1.69 3.81
CA ILE A 296 -13.11 -2.56 3.13
C ILE A 296 -14.01 -3.26 4.14
N ILE A 297 -13.41 -3.86 5.18
CA ILE A 297 -14.13 -4.63 6.19
C ILE A 297 -14.91 -3.73 7.14
N GLY A 298 -14.45 -2.49 7.35
CA GLY A 298 -15.13 -1.55 8.24
C GLY A 298 -14.86 -1.76 9.73
N ARG A 299 -13.86 -2.58 10.10
CA ARG A 299 -13.47 -2.83 11.49
C ARG A 299 -12.03 -2.36 11.72
N GLY A 300 -11.82 -1.40 12.61
CA GLY A 300 -10.49 -0.98 13.08
C GLY A 300 -10.36 0.51 13.34
N VAL A 301 -10.43 1.32 12.29
CA VAL A 301 -10.20 2.77 12.38
C VAL A 301 -11.51 3.49 12.68
N THR A 302 -11.53 4.38 13.67
CA THR A 302 -12.64 5.33 13.84
C THR A 302 -12.72 6.20 12.59
N PHE A 303 -13.73 5.94 11.75
CA PHE A 303 -14.03 6.73 10.57
C PHE A 303 -14.36 8.17 10.97
N GLN A 304 -13.95 9.16 10.17
CA GLN A 304 -14.41 10.54 10.39
C GLN A 304 -15.94 10.60 10.21
N SER A 305 -16.59 11.53 10.91
CA SER A 305 -18.03 11.78 10.77
C SER A 305 -18.35 12.10 9.31
N GLY A 306 -18.93 11.13 8.59
CA GLY A 306 -19.17 11.17 7.13
C GLY A 306 -18.64 9.94 6.37
N ASP A 307 -17.53 9.36 6.81
CA ASP A 307 -16.97 8.10 6.28
C ASP A 307 -17.66 6.85 6.88
N ALA A 308 -18.24 7.01 8.08
CA ALA A 308 -18.85 5.94 8.88
C ALA A 308 -20.08 5.26 8.24
N HIS A 309 -20.57 5.75 7.10
CA HIS A 309 -21.70 5.16 6.37
C HIS A 309 -21.28 4.28 5.17
N GLN A 310 -19.99 3.99 4.98
CA GLN A 310 -19.52 3.13 3.87
C GLN A 310 -19.08 1.72 4.29
N ALA A 311 -18.93 1.47 5.60
CA ALA A 311 -18.55 0.17 6.12
C ALA A 311 -19.74 -0.81 6.14
N PRO A 312 -19.57 -2.09 5.75
CA PRO A 312 -20.61 -3.08 5.90
C PRO A 312 -20.81 -3.48 7.36
N GLU A 313 -22.06 -3.74 7.75
CA GLU A 313 -22.36 -4.44 9.00
C GLU A 313 -22.03 -5.91 8.81
N ILE A 314 -21.04 -6.42 9.53
CA ILE A 314 -20.64 -7.83 9.48
C ILE A 314 -20.90 -8.43 10.86
N ASN A 315 -21.61 -9.57 10.94
CA ASN A 315 -21.82 -10.27 12.21
C ASN A 315 -20.54 -11.03 12.61
N LEU A 316 -20.06 -11.93 11.74
CA LEU A 316 -18.91 -12.79 12.02
C LEU A 316 -17.80 -12.67 10.96
N ILE A 317 -16.55 -12.66 11.41
CA ILE A 317 -15.37 -12.70 10.53
C ILE A 317 -14.52 -13.90 10.94
N TYR A 318 -14.20 -14.75 9.96
CA TYR A 318 -13.20 -15.80 10.07
C TYR A 318 -12.01 -15.51 9.17
N VAL A 319 -10.83 -15.94 9.62
CA VAL A 319 -9.60 -16.00 8.85
C VAL A 319 -9.10 -17.43 8.91
#